data_AF-A0A7S4PA20-F1
#
_entry.id   AF-A0A7S4PA20-F1
#
_cell.length_a   1.000
_cell.length_b   1.000
_cell.length_c   1.000
_cell.angle_alpha   90.00
_cell.angle_beta   90.00
_cell.angle_gamma   90.00
#
_symmetry.space_group_name_H-M   'P 1'
#
loop_
_entity.id
_entity.type
_entity.pdbx_description
1 polymer ?
#
loop_
_entity_poly.entity_id
_entity_poly.type
_entity_poly.pdbx_seq_one_letter_code
_entity_poly.pdbx_strand_id
1 'polypeptide(L)'
;GPRVRFVVTVSSNTDNLEAMLDGGPVEVPCTYLEMCEAFKQTISKATASKPLLLMLDGLDRLSEKDSVTSMRWMPPVLPRYVHAVFTLNKTAVDNHAPVYKVLKDAEAEVIEMELFNAEHVRTSLSKLLTKQSPVRTLTNSQRNALLNAVALKSSPVRMQQLGKLASMLPSYAEAVILKGEDSI
;
A
#
# COMPACT_ATOMS: atom_id res chain seq x y z
N GLY A 1 7.44 -9.34 14.13
CA GLY A 1 7.84 -8.95 12.76
C GLY A 1 8.49 -7.59 12.83
N PRO A 2 9.39 -7.22 11.90
CA PRO A 2 10.05 -5.93 12.00
C PRO A 2 8.96 -4.85 11.93
N ARG A 3 8.84 -4.07 13.01
CA ARG A 3 7.90 -2.96 13.09
C ARG A 3 8.49 -1.85 12.23
N VAL A 4 7.96 -1.65 11.02
CA VAL A 4 8.26 -0.44 10.25
C VAL A 4 7.67 0.72 11.05
N ARG A 5 8.54 1.47 11.71
CA ARG A 5 8.16 2.68 12.45
C ARG A 5 8.09 3.79 11.41
N PHE A 6 6.87 4.14 10.99
CA PHE A 6 6.67 5.40 10.28
C PHE A 6 6.90 6.52 11.28
N VAL A 7 8.13 7.02 11.32
CA VAL A 7 8.43 8.26 12.01
C VAL A 7 8.06 9.38 11.05
N VAL A 8 6.82 9.85 11.16
CA VAL A 8 6.43 11.12 10.54
C VAL A 8 6.98 12.20 11.45
N THR A 9 8.24 12.59 11.22
CA THR A 9 8.79 13.78 11.84
C THR A 9 8.14 14.96 11.11
N VAL A 10 7.04 15.49 11.67
CA VAL A 10 6.72 16.89 11.42
C VAL A 10 7.71 17.67 12.28
N SER A 11 8.93 17.81 11.79
CA SER A 11 9.79 18.86 12.29
C SER A 11 9.03 20.15 11.99
N SER A 12 8.65 20.91 13.01
CA SER A 12 8.49 22.36 12.86
C SER A 12 9.84 22.85 12.38
N ASN A 13 10.02 22.81 11.07
CA ASN A 13 11.34 22.89 10.46
C ASN A 13 11.71 24.35 10.32
N THR A 14 11.73 25.07 11.43
CA THR A 14 12.25 26.44 11.50
C THR A 14 13.71 26.44 11.06
N ASP A 15 14.45 25.39 11.41
CA ASP A 15 15.90 25.33 11.18
C ASP A 15 16.25 25.03 9.71
N ASN A 16 15.43 24.27 8.96
CA ASN A 16 15.60 24.18 7.50
C ASN A 16 14.92 25.32 6.74
N LEU A 17 14.00 26.08 7.36
CA LEU A 17 13.53 27.33 6.79
C LEU A 17 14.69 28.33 6.75
N GLU A 18 15.41 28.49 7.86
CA GLU A 18 16.56 29.40 7.97
C GLU A 18 17.72 29.01 7.03
N ALA A 19 17.97 27.72 6.81
CA ALA A 19 19.00 27.26 5.87
C ALA A 19 18.58 27.31 4.39
N MET A 20 17.27 27.32 4.07
CA MET A 20 16.75 27.60 2.73
C MET A 20 16.65 29.11 2.44
N LEU A 21 16.59 29.92 3.51
CA LEU A 21 16.63 31.37 3.50
C LEU A 21 18.09 31.85 3.56
N ASP A 22 18.82 31.70 2.46
CA ASP A 22 19.98 32.58 2.18
C ASP A 22 19.45 34.02 1.99
N GLY A 23 19.02 34.67 3.08
CA GLY A 23 18.70 36.09 3.23
C GLY A 23 17.66 36.73 2.30
N GLY A 24 17.11 36.00 1.34
CA GLY A 24 16.15 36.52 0.35
C GLY A 24 14.70 36.26 0.77
N PRO A 25 13.75 37.12 0.36
CA PRO A 25 12.33 36.86 0.60
C PRO A 25 11.93 35.56 -0.10
N VAL A 26 11.55 34.55 0.67
CA VAL A 26 10.87 33.37 0.14
C VAL A 26 9.44 33.78 -0.19
N GLU A 27 9.17 33.97 -1.47
CA GLU A 27 7.80 34.12 -1.97
C GLU A 27 7.05 32.81 -1.70
N VAL A 28 6.21 32.83 -0.67
CA VAL A 28 5.33 31.71 -0.35
C VAL A 28 4.19 31.74 -1.39
N PRO A 29 3.97 30.66 -2.16
CA PRO A 29 2.85 30.56 -3.07
C PRO A 29 1.52 30.76 -2.33
N CYS A 30 0.74 31.75 -2.74
CA CYS A 30 -0.54 32.09 -2.13
C CYS A 30 -1.73 31.60 -2.94
N THR A 31 -1.52 31.28 -4.22
CA THR A 31 -2.57 30.73 -5.10
C THR A 31 -2.30 29.27 -5.48
N TYR A 32 -3.36 28.55 -5.89
CA TYR A 32 -3.23 27.19 -6.41
C TYR A 32 -2.26 27.09 -7.59
N LEU A 33 -2.31 28.08 -8.50
CA LEU A 33 -1.43 28.10 -9.68
C LEU A 33 0.03 28.33 -9.27
N GLU A 34 0.29 29.26 -8.36
CA GLU A 34 1.64 29.47 -7.81
C GLU A 34 2.14 28.21 -7.10
N MET A 35 1.27 27.51 -6.34
CA MET A 35 1.64 26.25 -5.69
C MET A 35 1.99 25.15 -6.69
N CYS A 36 1.21 25.01 -7.78
CA CYS A 36 1.51 24.08 -8.85
C CYS A 36 2.88 24.37 -9.47
N GLU A 37 3.18 25.65 -9.69
CA GLU A 37 4.39 26.06 -10.40
C GLU A 37 5.61 25.92 -9.50
N ALA A 38 5.49 26.30 -8.23
CA ALA A 38 6.51 26.05 -7.22
C ALA A 38 6.77 24.54 -7.03
N PHE A 39 5.72 23.71 -7.05
CA PHE A 39 5.86 22.26 -6.98
C PHE A 39 6.65 21.72 -8.17
N LYS A 40 6.28 22.08 -9.40
CA LYS A 40 6.99 21.70 -10.65
C LYS A 40 8.45 22.13 -10.64
N GLN A 41 8.72 23.36 -10.21
CA GLN A 41 10.09 23.89 -10.07
C GLN A 41 10.88 23.16 -8.98
N THR A 42 10.22 22.68 -7.93
CA THR A 42 10.89 21.99 -6.83
C THR A 42 11.30 20.58 -7.25
N ILE A 43 10.40 19.82 -7.89
CA ILE A 43 10.71 18.46 -8.32
C ILE A 43 11.73 18.42 -9.46
N SER A 44 11.83 19.48 -10.28
CA SER A 44 12.83 19.57 -11.35
C SER A 44 14.27 19.69 -10.83
N LYS A 45 14.47 20.03 -9.55
CA LYS A 45 15.80 20.08 -8.90
C LYS A 45 16.33 18.68 -8.53
N ALA A 46 15.56 17.61 -8.77
CA ALA A 46 16.03 16.24 -8.55
C ALA A 46 17.27 15.94 -9.42
N THR A 47 18.27 15.29 -8.82
CA THR A 47 19.52 14.93 -9.49
C THR A 47 19.82 13.45 -9.30
N ALA A 48 20.79 12.90 -10.03
CA ALA A 48 21.21 11.51 -9.84
C ALA A 48 21.68 11.22 -8.39
N SER A 49 22.32 12.20 -7.73
CA SER A 49 22.74 12.09 -6.33
C SER A 49 21.61 12.29 -5.32
N LYS A 50 20.50 12.88 -5.74
CA LYS A 50 19.31 13.12 -4.91
C LYS A 50 18.03 12.94 -5.74
N PRO A 51 17.69 11.69 -6.09
CA PRO A 51 16.47 11.40 -6.83
C PRO A 51 15.25 11.58 -5.93
N LEU A 52 14.09 11.82 -6.54
CA LEU A 52 12.81 11.97 -5.84
C LEU A 52 11.85 10.85 -6.22
N LEU A 53 11.21 10.27 -5.21
CA LEU A 53 10.09 9.34 -5.36
C LEU A 53 8.85 9.97 -4.73
N LEU A 54 7.84 10.22 -5.55
CA LEU A 54 6.53 10.71 -5.12
C LEU A 54 5.59 9.51 -4.98
N MET A 55 5.00 9.31 -3.81
CA MET A 55 4.00 8.27 -3.58
C MET A 55 2.70 8.93 -3.14
N LEU A 56 1.67 8.81 -3.97
CA LEU A 56 0.35 9.38 -3.68
C LEU A 56 -0.69 8.28 -3.62
N ASP A 57 -1.35 8.18 -2.46
CA ASP A 57 -2.37 7.17 -2.21
C ASP A 57 -3.78 7.74 -2.33
N GLY A 58 -4.63 7.04 -3.08
CA GLY A 58 -6.07 7.28 -3.11
C GLY A 58 -6.48 8.57 -3.81
N LEU A 59 -5.78 8.97 -4.89
CA LEU A 59 -6.18 10.15 -5.68
C LEU A 59 -7.59 10.02 -6.27
N ASP A 60 -8.07 8.79 -6.48
CA ASP A 60 -9.43 8.48 -6.90
C ASP A 60 -10.50 8.72 -5.83
N ARG A 61 -10.10 9.03 -4.59
CA ARG A 61 -11.02 9.38 -3.50
C ARG A 61 -11.39 10.86 -3.46
N LEU A 62 -10.69 11.68 -4.24
CA LEU A 62 -11.04 13.09 -4.40
C LEU A 62 -12.31 13.20 -5.24
N SER A 63 -13.12 14.22 -4.94
CA SER A 63 -14.31 14.51 -5.76
C SER A 63 -13.88 14.83 -7.19
N GLU A 64 -14.65 14.41 -8.18
CA GLU A 64 -14.43 14.81 -9.59
C GLU A 64 -14.48 16.34 -9.80
N LYS A 65 -15.09 17.08 -8.86
CA LYS A 65 -15.11 18.55 -8.87
C LYS A 65 -13.81 19.18 -8.34
N ASP A 66 -12.94 18.39 -7.72
CA ASP A 66 -11.68 18.86 -7.19
C ASP A 66 -10.68 19.05 -8.34
N SER A 67 -10.09 20.25 -8.43
CA SER A 67 -9.12 20.60 -9.48
C SER A 67 -7.87 19.72 -9.46
N VAL A 68 -7.56 19.10 -8.32
CA VAL A 68 -6.44 18.16 -8.18
C VAL A 68 -6.61 16.92 -9.05
N THR A 69 -7.85 16.47 -9.30
CA THR A 69 -8.14 15.28 -10.13
C THR A 69 -7.76 15.47 -11.60
N SER A 70 -7.63 16.73 -12.05
CA SER A 70 -7.14 17.07 -13.39
C SER A 70 -5.63 16.85 -13.56
N MET A 71 -4.91 16.59 -12.45
CA MET A 71 -3.46 16.39 -12.41
C MET A 71 -2.62 17.54 -13.02
N ARG A 72 -3.21 18.73 -13.23
CA ARG A 72 -2.51 19.93 -13.78
C ARG A 72 -1.37 20.45 -12.91
N TRP A 73 -1.36 20.05 -11.64
CA TRP A 73 -0.29 20.35 -10.68
C TRP A 73 0.98 19.54 -10.96
N MET A 74 0.87 18.41 -11.66
CA MET A 74 1.99 17.58 -12.08
C MET A 74 2.45 17.99 -13.49
N PRO A 75 3.76 17.95 -13.79
CA PRO A 75 4.21 18.19 -15.15
C PRO A 75 3.74 17.05 -16.07
N PRO A 76 3.49 17.34 -17.36
CA PRO A 76 3.07 16.31 -18.32
C PRO A 76 4.16 15.26 -18.58
N VAL A 77 5.43 15.63 -18.36
CA VAL A 77 6.59 14.72 -18.39
C VAL A 77 7.36 14.91 -17.10
N LEU A 78 7.59 13.83 -16.37
CA LEU A 78 8.36 13.88 -15.12
C LEU A 78 9.85 14.17 -15.41
N PRO A 79 10.51 14.99 -14.58
CA PRO A 79 11.96 15.19 -14.69
C PRO A 79 12.72 13.86 -14.55
N ARG A 80 13.89 13.75 -15.20
CA ARG A 80 14.67 12.51 -15.33
C ARG A 80 14.91 11.73 -14.03
N TYR A 81 15.08 12.41 -12.91
CA TYR A 81 15.38 11.80 -11.61
C TYR A 81 14.19 11.81 -10.65
N VAL A 82 12.97 11.95 -11.19
CA VAL A 82 11.71 11.94 -10.45
C VAL A 82 10.89 10.74 -10.91
N HIS A 83 10.45 9.93 -9.95
CA HIS A 83 9.52 8.82 -10.18
C HIS A 83 8.26 9.08 -9.38
N ALA A 84 7.10 8.71 -9.92
CA ALA A 84 5.83 8.86 -9.23
C ALA A 84 5.09 7.51 -9.22
N VAL A 85 4.54 7.16 -8.06
CA VAL A 85 3.74 5.97 -7.83
C VAL A 85 2.38 6.41 -7.30
N PHE A 86 1.34 5.99 -7.99
CA PHE A 86 -0.05 6.29 -7.64
C PHE A 86 -0.78 5.00 -7.30
N THR A 87 -1.51 4.99 -6.20
CA THR A 87 -2.43 3.90 -5.88
C THR A 87 -3.87 4.35 -6.07
N LEU A 88 -4.61 3.56 -6.83
CA LEU A 88 -6.02 3.79 -7.16
C LEU A 88 -6.83 2.54 -6.81
N ASN A 89 -8.10 2.69 -6.47
CA ASN A 89 -8.99 1.54 -6.36
C ASN A 89 -9.29 0.95 -7.74
N LYS A 90 -9.45 -0.38 -7.83
CA LYS A 90 -9.80 -1.06 -9.09
C LYS A 90 -11.05 -0.47 -9.76
N THR A 91 -12.05 -0.10 -8.97
CA THR A 91 -13.27 0.55 -9.48
C THR A 91 -12.99 1.88 -10.20
N ALA A 92 -11.98 2.64 -9.80
CA ALA A 92 -11.59 3.88 -10.48
C ALA A 92 -10.95 3.62 -11.84
N VAL A 93 -10.22 2.51 -11.96
CA VAL A 93 -9.66 2.01 -13.22
C VAL A 93 -10.79 1.55 -14.15
N ASP A 94 -11.68 0.70 -13.64
CA ASP A 94 -12.79 0.11 -14.40
C ASP A 94 -13.78 1.19 -14.91
N ASN A 95 -14.04 2.22 -14.09
CA ASN A 95 -14.94 3.32 -14.45
C ASN A 95 -14.26 4.46 -15.21
N HIS A 96 -12.98 4.34 -15.55
CA HIS A 96 -12.20 5.40 -16.21
C HIS A 96 -12.28 6.76 -15.47
N ALA A 97 -12.00 6.76 -14.17
CA ALA A 97 -11.94 7.99 -13.38
C ALA A 97 -10.97 9.02 -14.03
N PRO A 98 -11.20 10.33 -13.86
CA PRO A 98 -10.38 11.38 -14.49
C PRO A 98 -8.87 11.19 -14.27
N VAL A 99 -8.47 10.86 -13.04
CA VAL A 99 -7.06 10.62 -12.70
C VAL A 99 -6.47 9.44 -13.49
N TYR A 100 -7.23 8.35 -13.66
CA TYR A 100 -6.76 7.18 -14.41
C TYR A 100 -6.60 7.49 -15.90
N LYS A 101 -7.51 8.31 -16.47
CA LYS A 101 -7.37 8.77 -17.87
C LYS A 101 -6.07 9.55 -18.06
N VAL A 102 -5.78 10.51 -17.18
CA VAL A 102 -4.55 11.30 -17.29
C VAL A 102 -3.29 10.41 -17.17
N LEU A 103 -3.27 9.47 -16.23
CA LEU A 103 -2.14 8.54 -16.08
C LEU A 103 -1.98 7.64 -17.29
N LYS A 104 -3.08 7.16 -17.87
CA LYS A 104 -3.08 6.34 -19.08
C LYS A 104 -2.58 7.13 -20.30
N ASP A 105 -3.03 8.38 -20.46
CA ASP A 105 -2.60 9.27 -21.55
C ASP A 105 -1.11 9.64 -21.42
N ALA A 106 -0.58 9.66 -20.19
CA ALA A 106 0.85 9.84 -19.90
C ALA A 106 1.68 8.55 -20.01
N GLU A 107 1.09 7.47 -20.55
CA GLU A 107 1.72 6.15 -20.73
C GLU A 107 2.28 5.55 -19.43
N ALA A 108 1.65 5.85 -18.29
CA ALA A 108 2.08 5.29 -17.01
C ALA A 108 1.93 3.75 -16.99
N GLU A 109 2.93 3.06 -16.44
CA GLU A 109 2.86 1.62 -16.21
C GLU A 109 1.81 1.31 -15.14
N VAL A 110 0.88 0.41 -15.46
CA VAL A 110 -0.18 -0.01 -14.54
C VAL A 110 0.16 -1.39 -14.00
N ILE A 111 0.40 -1.46 -12.70
CA ILE A 111 0.63 -2.72 -11.99
C ILE A 111 -0.64 -3.07 -11.23
N GLU A 112 -1.37 -4.08 -11.69
CA GLU A 112 -2.53 -4.60 -10.97
C GLU A 112 -2.07 -5.43 -9.76
N MET A 113 -2.50 -5.03 -8.57
CA MET A 113 -2.29 -5.82 -7.36
C MET A 113 -3.41 -6.84 -7.20
N GLU A 114 -3.11 -8.11 -7.45
CA GLU A 114 -4.06 -9.18 -7.24
C GLU A 114 -4.42 -9.35 -5.77
N LEU A 115 -5.69 -9.67 -5.53
CA LEU A 115 -6.14 -10.11 -4.22
C LEU A 115 -5.53 -11.48 -3.87
N PHE A 116 -5.39 -11.78 -2.58
CA PHE A 116 -4.89 -13.09 -2.15
C PHE A 116 -5.80 -14.22 -2.64
N ASN A 117 -5.25 -15.12 -3.45
CA ASN A 117 -5.87 -16.40 -3.79
C ASN A 117 -5.77 -17.38 -2.61
N ALA A 118 -6.56 -18.47 -2.65
CA ALA A 118 -6.63 -19.44 -1.56
C ALA A 118 -5.28 -20.05 -1.16
N GLU A 119 -4.37 -20.29 -2.11
CA GLU A 119 -3.05 -20.85 -1.85
C GLU A 119 -2.09 -19.83 -1.19
N HIS A 120 -2.13 -18.57 -1.62
CA HIS A 120 -1.41 -17.48 -0.97
C HIS A 120 -1.90 -17.28 0.47
N VAL A 121 -3.21 -17.37 0.70
CA VAL A 121 -3.82 -17.32 2.03
C VAL A 121 -3.33 -18.48 2.88
N ARG A 122 -3.41 -19.71 2.36
CA ARG A 122 -2.97 -20.92 3.04
C ARG A 122 -1.52 -20.83 3.47
N THR A 123 -0.64 -20.45 2.55
CA THR A 123 0.81 -20.31 2.77
C THR A 123 1.11 -19.19 3.76
N SER A 124 0.41 -18.07 3.67
CA SER A 124 0.62 -16.92 4.57
C SER A 124 0.14 -17.22 5.99
N LEU A 125 -1.02 -17.87 6.15
CA LEU A 125 -1.54 -18.28 7.46
C LEU A 125 -0.63 -19.30 8.13
N SER A 126 -0.18 -20.32 7.39
CA SER A 126 0.75 -21.31 7.94
C SER A 126 2.08 -20.68 8.36
N LYS A 127 2.65 -19.78 7.55
CA LYS A 127 3.85 -18.99 7.93
C LYS A 127 3.63 -18.10 9.16
N LEU A 128 2.44 -17.50 9.31
CA LEU A 128 2.13 -16.66 10.46
C LEU A 128 2.01 -17.48 11.76
N LEU A 129 1.40 -18.67 11.68
CA LEU A 129 1.22 -19.57 12.81
C LEU A 129 2.54 -20.21 13.26
N THR A 130 3.36 -20.70 12.32
CA THR A 130 4.67 -21.29 12.63
C THR A 130 5.63 -20.27 13.23
N LYS A 131 5.52 -18.99 12.83
CA LYS A 131 6.27 -17.88 13.43
C LYS A 131 5.90 -17.62 14.90
N GLN A 132 4.68 -17.96 15.30
CA GLN A 132 4.22 -17.80 16.69
C GLN A 132 4.49 -19.04 17.54
N SER A 133 4.35 -20.24 16.97
CA SER A 133 4.75 -21.49 17.60
C SER A 133 5.00 -22.57 16.54
N PRO A 134 6.15 -23.27 16.58
CA PRO A 134 6.50 -24.26 15.57
C PRO A 134 5.59 -25.51 15.59
N VAL A 135 4.89 -25.76 16.69
CA VAL A 135 4.01 -26.94 16.86
C VAL A 135 2.56 -26.62 16.49
N ARG A 136 2.23 -25.36 16.19
CA ARG A 136 0.85 -24.94 16.01
C ARG A 136 0.36 -25.18 14.58
N THR A 137 -0.58 -26.09 14.44
CA THR A 137 -1.26 -26.38 13.17
C THR A 137 -2.78 -26.21 13.30
N LEU A 138 -3.41 -25.78 12.22
CA LEU A 138 -4.87 -25.77 12.10
C LEU A 138 -5.37 -27.13 11.62
N THR A 139 -6.51 -27.59 12.14
CA THR A 139 -7.25 -28.72 11.57
C THR A 139 -7.70 -28.41 10.14
N ASN A 140 -8.10 -29.44 9.39
CA ASN A 140 -8.62 -29.24 8.03
C ASN A 140 -9.93 -28.43 8.06
N SER A 141 -10.81 -28.70 9.04
CA SER A 141 -12.04 -27.94 9.26
C SER A 141 -11.79 -26.45 9.56
N GLN A 142 -10.88 -26.13 10.49
CA GLN A 142 -10.51 -24.75 10.82
C GLN A 142 -9.87 -24.03 9.62
N ARG A 143 -8.99 -24.73 8.89
CA ARG A 143 -8.34 -24.20 7.69
C ARG A 143 -9.37 -23.85 6.62
N ASN A 144 -10.31 -24.74 6.33
CA ASN A 144 -11.35 -24.53 5.33
C ASN A 144 -12.28 -23.36 5.71
N ALA A 145 -12.66 -23.24 6.98
CA ALA A 145 -13.46 -22.11 7.46
C ALA A 145 -12.73 -20.76 7.27
N LEU A 146 -11.43 -20.71 7.58
CA LEU A 146 -10.62 -19.50 7.38
C LEU A 146 -10.43 -19.18 5.90
N LEU A 147 -10.17 -20.17 5.04
CA LEU A 147 -10.05 -19.99 3.60
C LEU A 147 -11.35 -19.44 3.00
N ASN A 148 -12.50 -19.98 3.39
CA ASN A 148 -13.81 -19.48 2.97
C ASN A 148 -14.06 -18.04 3.45
N ALA A 149 -13.66 -17.70 4.68
CA ALA A 149 -13.80 -16.36 5.23
C ALA A 149 -12.89 -15.30 4.55
N VAL A 150 -11.77 -15.73 3.97
CA VAL A 150 -10.90 -14.87 3.16
C VAL A 150 -11.39 -14.77 1.72
N ALA A 151 -11.91 -15.86 1.15
CA ALA A 151 -12.47 -15.87 -0.20
C ALA A 151 -13.60 -14.84 -0.38
N LEU A 152 -14.34 -14.53 0.69
CA LEU A 152 -15.40 -13.51 0.66
C LEU A 152 -14.86 -12.07 0.58
N LYS A 153 -13.73 -11.75 1.23
CA LYS A 153 -13.11 -10.41 1.26
C LYS A 153 -11.61 -10.52 1.57
N SER A 154 -10.80 -10.79 0.55
CA SER A 154 -9.35 -10.93 0.70
C SER A 154 -8.71 -9.57 0.93
N SER A 155 -8.18 -9.33 2.13
CA SER A 155 -7.37 -8.15 2.43
C SER A 155 -6.20 -8.50 3.34
N PRO A 156 -5.03 -7.83 3.22
CA PRO A 156 -3.90 -8.07 4.11
C PRO A 156 -4.26 -7.88 5.60
N VAL A 157 -5.11 -6.89 5.89
CA VAL A 157 -5.59 -6.60 7.24
C VAL A 157 -6.45 -7.76 7.77
N ARG A 158 -7.38 -8.26 6.95
CA ARG A 158 -8.21 -9.42 7.33
C ARG A 158 -7.37 -10.67 7.52
N MET A 159 -6.34 -10.87 6.70
CA MET A 159 -5.36 -11.94 6.88
C MET A 159 -4.64 -11.87 8.23
N GLN A 160 -4.22 -10.68 8.66
CA GLN A 160 -3.64 -10.48 9.99
C GLN A 160 -4.64 -10.75 11.11
N GLN A 161 -5.88 -10.27 10.97
CA GLN A 161 -6.95 -10.52 11.95
C GLN A 161 -7.24 -12.02 12.08
N LEU A 162 -7.40 -12.73 10.96
CA LEU A 162 -7.62 -14.17 10.94
C LEU A 162 -6.42 -14.95 11.47
N GLY A 163 -5.20 -14.53 11.18
CA GLY A 163 -4.00 -15.10 11.80
C GLY A 163 -4.01 -14.96 13.32
N LYS A 164 -4.43 -13.80 13.85
CA LYS A 164 -4.62 -13.60 15.29
C LYS A 164 -5.73 -14.48 15.85
N LEU A 165 -6.87 -14.57 15.19
CA LEU A 165 -7.99 -15.44 15.63
C LEU A 165 -7.58 -16.92 15.62
N ALA A 166 -6.94 -17.38 14.55
CA ALA A 166 -6.34 -18.71 14.45
C ALA A 166 -5.32 -18.97 15.57
N SER A 167 -4.59 -17.93 15.99
CA SER A 167 -3.68 -17.97 17.13
C SER A 167 -4.36 -17.97 18.51
N MET A 168 -5.68 -17.89 18.58
CA MET A 168 -6.45 -18.08 19.82
C MET A 168 -7.25 -19.38 19.79
N LEU A 169 -7.46 -19.97 18.62
CA LEU A 169 -8.15 -21.25 18.50
C LEU A 169 -7.31 -22.36 19.13
N PRO A 170 -7.91 -23.23 19.96
CA PRO A 170 -7.22 -24.40 20.44
C PRO A 170 -6.89 -25.31 19.26
N SER A 171 -5.60 -25.65 19.14
CA SER A 171 -5.07 -26.57 18.14
C SER A 171 -5.27 -27.99 18.67
N TYR A 172 -6.45 -28.54 18.45
CA TYR A 172 -6.67 -29.97 18.63
C TYR A 172 -6.33 -30.62 17.31
N ALA A 173 -5.24 -31.37 17.23
CA ALA A 173 -5.01 -32.24 16.07
C ALA A 173 -6.28 -33.07 15.83
N GLU A 174 -6.77 -33.12 14.59
CA GLU A 174 -7.79 -34.11 14.22
C GLU A 174 -7.22 -35.47 14.63
N ALA A 175 -7.94 -36.19 15.50
CA ALA A 175 -7.50 -37.49 15.99
C ALA A 175 -7.17 -38.34 14.76
N VAL A 176 -5.88 -38.68 14.61
CA VAL A 176 -5.47 -39.74 13.70
C VAL A 176 -6.15 -40.97 14.25
N ILE A 177 -7.24 -41.41 13.62
CA ILE A 177 -7.78 -42.75 13.85
C ILE A 177 -6.66 -43.67 13.35
N LEU A 178 -5.81 -44.09 14.28
CA LEU A 178 -4.92 -45.22 14.07
C LEU A 178 -5.87 -46.38 13.77
N LYS A 179 -6.00 -46.73 12.48
CA LYS A 179 -6.54 -48.03 12.11
C LYS A 179 -5.62 -49.03 12.80
N GLY A 180 -6.16 -49.72 13.81
CA GLY A 180 -5.45 -50.77 14.52
C GLY A 180 -4.94 -51.78 13.50
N GLU A 181 -3.62 -51.85 13.37
CA GLU A 181 -2.98 -53.10 13.06
C GLU A 181 -3.13 -54.02 14.28
N ASP A 182 -3.28 -55.31 13.96
CA ASP A 182 -3.23 -56.50 14.80
C ASP A 182 -4.45 -56.87 15.66
N SER A 183 -5.20 -57.89 15.20
CA SER A 183 -4.98 -59.26 15.68
C SER A 183 -5.94 -60.27 15.00
N ILE A 184 -5.33 -61.25 14.31
CA ILE A 184 -5.68 -62.67 14.08
C ILE A 184 -7.12 -63.10 14.39
#